data_AF-A0A1W1WZV9-F1
#
_entry.id   AF-A0A1W1WZV9-F1
#
_cell.length_a   1.000
_cell.length_b   1.000
_cell.length_c   1.000
_cell.angle_alpha   90.00
_cell.angle_beta   90.00
_cell.angle_gamma   90.00
#
_symmetry.space_group_name_H-M   'P 1'
#
loop_
_entity.id
_entity.type
_entity.pdbx_description
1 polymer ?
#
loop_
_entity_poly.entity_id
_entity_poly.type
_entity_poly.pdbx_seq_one_letter_code
_entity_poly.pdbx_strand_id
1 'polypeptide(L)' 'MTTFYPLEKLRKIPGLETVKFIDPYSGGKGNSIRYLSVAPRTDDMKVKGIDNLFCAGEKAGLFVGHTEA' A
#
# COMPACT_ATOMS: atom_id res chain seq x y z
N MET A 1 -2.23 10.66 4.85
CA MET A 1 -1.99 10.14 3.49
C MET A 1 -3.25 10.47 2.68
N THR A 2 -3.16 11.38 1.70
CA THR A 2 -4.32 11.75 0.89
C THR A 2 -4.47 10.74 -0.23
N THR A 3 -5.68 10.24 -0.45
CA THR A 3 -5.98 9.13 -1.37
C THR A 3 -5.83 9.49 -2.85
N PHE A 4 -5.59 10.76 -3.14
CA PHE A 4 -5.34 11.32 -4.46
C PHE A 4 -4.79 12.74 -4.34
N TYR A 5 -4.20 13.22 -5.43
CA TYR A 5 -3.82 14.61 -5.57
C TYR A 5 -4.96 15.40 -6.23
N PRO A 6 -5.33 16.61 -5.76
CA PRO A 6 -6.41 17.38 -6.36
C PRO A 6 -6.13 17.73 -7.83
N LEU A 7 -7.06 17.39 -8.73
CA LEU A 7 -6.88 17.59 -10.18
C LEU A 7 -6.70 19.07 -10.55
N GLU A 8 -7.45 19.96 -9.87
CA GLU A 8 -7.32 21.42 -9.95
C GLU A 8 -5.90 21.92 -9.67
N LYS A 9 -5.17 21.26 -8.76
CA LYS A 9 -3.78 21.61 -8.45
C LYS A 9 -2.83 21.07 -9.52
N LEU A 10 -3.07 19.85 -9.99
CA LEU A 10 -2.25 19.19 -11.01
C LEU A 10 -2.25 19.97 -12.33
N ARG A 11 -3.43 20.49 -12.72
CA ARG A 11 -3.64 21.27 -13.95
C ARG A 11 -3.00 22.67 -13.93
N LYS A 12 -2.42 23.10 -12.81
CA LYS A 12 -1.62 24.33 -12.73
C LYS A 12 -0.18 24.14 -13.20
N ILE A 13 0.27 22.89 -13.36
CA ILE A 13 1.62 22.59 -13.86
C ILE A 13 1.62 22.69 -15.39
N PRO A 14 2.56 23.46 -15.99
CA PRO A 14 2.66 23.58 -17.44
C PRO A 14 2.75 22.21 -18.14
N GLY A 15 1.91 21.99 -19.15
CA GLY A 15 1.81 20.75 -19.90
C GLY A 15 0.85 19.71 -19.29
N LEU A 16 0.21 19.99 -18.15
CA LEU A 16 -0.77 19.11 -17.50
C LEU A 16 -2.19 19.71 -17.45
N GLU A 17 -2.50 20.74 -18.24
CA GLU A 17 -3.74 21.52 -18.13
C GLU A 17 -5.02 20.68 -18.35
N THR A 18 -4.93 19.62 -19.16
CA THR A 18 -6.08 18.79 -19.55
C THR A 18 -6.01 17.36 -19.01
N VAL A 19 -5.09 17.07 -18.09
CA VAL A 19 -4.90 15.70 -17.59
C VAL A 19 -6.11 15.21 -16.80
N LYS A 20 -6.21 13.89 -16.69
CA LYS A 20 -7.19 13.17 -15.88
C LYS A 20 -6.54 11.93 -15.28
N PHE A 21 -7.01 11.51 -14.10
CA PHE A 21 -6.65 10.21 -13.58
C PHE A 21 -7.37 9.13 -14.39
N ILE A 22 -6.61 8.14 -14.87
CA ILE A 22 -7.15 6.97 -15.57
C ILE A 22 -7.35 5.80 -14.59
N ASP A 23 -6.52 5.74 -13.55
CA ASP A 23 -6.57 4.79 -12.44
C ASP A 23 -6.09 5.51 -11.16
N PRO A 24 -6.64 5.25 -9.96
CA PRO A 24 -7.68 4.27 -9.63
C PRO A 24 -9.05 4.61 -10.24
N TYR A 25 -9.79 3.60 -10.72
CA TYR A 25 -11.21 3.75 -11.11
C TYR A 25 -12.09 4.39 -10.02
N SER A 26 -11.65 4.35 -8.76
CA SER A 26 -12.33 4.98 -7.61
C SER A 26 -12.33 6.52 -7.65
N GLY A 27 -11.73 7.16 -8.66
CA GLY A 27 -11.76 8.61 -8.86
C GLY A 27 -11.11 9.39 -7.71
N GLY A 28 -10.15 8.76 -7.03
CA GLY A 28 -9.44 9.33 -5.89
C GLY A 28 -10.08 9.10 -4.52
N LYS A 29 -11.21 8.41 -4.42
CA LYS A 29 -11.80 8.14 -3.08
C LYS A 29 -10.94 7.26 -2.19
N GLY A 30 -10.14 6.35 -2.77
CA GLY A 30 -9.26 5.46 -2.02
C GLY A 30 -8.29 4.74 -2.97
N ASN A 31 -7.01 4.72 -2.60
CA ASN A 31 -5.95 4.09 -3.40
C ASN A 31 -4.99 3.22 -2.59
N SER A 32 -5.18 3.09 -1.28
CA SER A 32 -4.25 2.38 -0.40
C SER A 32 -4.99 1.55 0.63
N ILE A 33 -4.90 0.23 0.47
CA ILE A 33 -5.34 -0.77 1.45
C ILE A 33 -4.07 -1.33 2.07
N ARG A 34 -3.92 -1.23 3.40
CA ARG A 34 -2.73 -1.68 4.13
C ARG A 34 -3.13 -2.27 5.47
N TYR A 35 -2.25 -3.08 6.04
CA TYR A 35 -2.36 -3.58 7.42
C TYR A 35 -3.62 -4.41 7.70
N LEU A 36 -4.07 -5.20 6.72
CA LEU A 36 -5.28 -6.01 6.89
C LEU A 36 -5.13 -7.10 7.96
N SER A 37 -3.92 -7.62 8.15
CA SER A 37 -3.62 -8.61 9.20
C SER A 37 -2.12 -8.81 9.36
N VAL A 38 -1.70 -9.20 10.57
CA VAL A 38 -0.32 -9.62 10.87
C VAL A 38 -0.37 -11.01 11.47
N ALA A 39 0.47 -11.93 11.00
CA ALA A 39 0.63 -13.24 11.59
C ALA A 39 1.65 -13.16 12.75
N PRO A 40 1.30 -13.57 13.98
CA PRO A 40 2.25 -13.65 15.08
C PRO A 40 3.39 -14.62 14.71
N ARG A 41 4.63 -14.13 14.74
CA ARG A 41 5.82 -14.90 14.37
C ARG A 41 6.99 -14.67 15.32
N THR A 42 7.99 -15.53 15.24
CA THR A 42 9.31 -15.37 15.86
C THR A 42 10.25 -14.58 14.94
N ASP A 43 11.43 -14.19 15.42
CA ASP A 43 12.36 -13.34 14.66
C ASP A 43 13.00 -14.04 13.45
N ASP A 44 12.96 -15.37 13.42
CA ASP A 44 13.31 -16.22 12.29
C ASP A 44 12.16 -16.42 11.28
N MET A 45 11.08 -15.64 11.42
CA MET A 45 9.93 -15.61 10.52
C MET A 45 8.95 -16.79 10.62
N LYS A 46 9.14 -17.73 11.57
CA LYS A 46 8.20 -18.84 11.80
C LYS A 46 6.90 -18.36 12.45
N VAL A 47 5.76 -18.76 11.90
CA VAL A 47 4.43 -18.45 12.46
C VAL A 47 4.21 -19.23 13.76
N LYS A 48 3.76 -18.55 14.80
CA LYS A 48 3.49 -19.17 16.11
C LYS A 48 2.27 -20.09 16.04
N GLY A 49 2.39 -21.30 16.56
CA GLY A 49 1.28 -22.26 16.69
C GLY A 49 0.93 -23.06 15.43
N ILE A 50 1.66 -22.86 14.32
CA ILE A 50 1.50 -23.65 13.09
C ILE A 50 2.86 -24.20 12.70
N ASP A 51 2.94 -25.52 12.52
CA ASP A 51 4.21 -26.13 12.16
C ASP A 51 4.53 -25.96 10.67
N ASN A 52 5.82 -25.81 10.36
CA ASN A 52 6.33 -25.60 9.01
C ASN A 52 5.67 -24.45 8.21
N LEU A 53 5.21 -23.40 8.90
CA LEU A 53 4.69 -22.19 8.25
C LEU A 53 5.55 -20.97 8.61
N PHE A 54 5.97 -20.23 7.60
CA PHE A 54 6.70 -18.97 7.72
C PHE A 54 5.92 -17.86 7.03
N CYS A 55 6.05 -16.62 7.50
CA CYS A 55 5.44 -15.45 6.87
C CYS A 55 6.50 -14.38 6.58
N ALA A 56 6.23 -13.52 5.59
CA ALA A 56 7.12 -12.43 5.17
C ALA A 56 6.31 -11.16 4.82
N GLY A 57 7.01 -10.09 4.46
CA GLY A 57 6.46 -8.80 4.08
C GLY A 57 5.45 -8.23 5.07
N GLU A 58 4.38 -7.60 4.57
CA GLU A 58 3.35 -6.97 5.42
C GLU A 58 2.63 -7.95 6.35
N LYS A 59 2.70 -9.27 6.07
CA LYS A 59 2.11 -10.30 6.94
C LYS A 59 2.98 -10.57 8.16
N ALA A 60 4.29 -10.33 8.07
CA ALA A 60 5.27 -10.54 9.12
C ALA A 60 5.46 -9.31 10.03
N GLY A 61 4.84 -8.17 9.70
CA GLY A 61 4.89 -6.93 10.46
C GLY A 61 4.32 -5.76 9.66
N LEU A 62 4.20 -4.58 10.28
CA LEU A 62 3.66 -3.37 9.63
C LEU A 62 4.71 -2.67 8.74
N PHE A 63 5.49 -3.45 7.99
CA PHE A 63 6.42 -2.95 6.99
C PHE A 63 5.64 -2.50 5.78
N VAL A 64 6.08 -1.43 5.11
CA VAL A 64 5.54 -1.06 3.82
C VAL A 64 6.66 -0.65 2.89
N GLY A 65 6.89 -1.48 1.86
CA GLY A 65 7.94 -1.24 0.89
C GLY A 65 8.20 -2.51 0.09
N HIS A 66 8.70 -2.34 -1.13
CA HIS A 66 9.09 -3.46 -1.98
C HIS A 66 10.36 -4.16 -1.48
N THR A 67 11.21 -3.44 -0.76
CA THR A 67 12.50 -3.95 -0.27
C THR A 67 12.32 -4.88 0.93
N GLU A 68 11.38 -4.54 1.81
CA GLU A 68 11.07 -5.27 3.04
C GLU A 68 9.98 -6.36 2.84
N ALA A 69 9.34 -6.40 1.67
CA ALA A 69 8.31 -7.37 1.30
C ALA A 69 8.84 -8.79 1.11
#